data_AF-F2NUN0-F1
#
_entry.id   AF-F2NUN0-F1
#
_cell.length_a   1.000
_cell.length_b   1.000
_cell.length_c   1.000
_cell.angle_alpha   90.00
_cell.angle_beta   90.00
_cell.angle_gamma   90.00
#
_symmetry.space_group_name_H-M   'P 1'
#
loop_
_entity.id
_entity.type
_entity.pdbx_description
1 polymer ?
#
loop_
_entity_poly.entity_id
_entity_poly.type
_entity_poly.pdbx_seq_one_letter_code
_entity_poly.pdbx_strand_id
1 'polypeptide(L)'
;MNGPIVLNIALCLYGNAFQQNEIIPDFFSNSTAQFCKKIEFSLIRKSLLGKTEKKIIYENPNNFFDKLGALYTQFNLYYESINKNDGLEERMSAGFIGGGGKWNLVSKNEKDTSVWTAFWDVIDQNNPNKKIWGVNYIKTGNQYLCNEDDDNYINNFYSALEEIYNFTIKKNDSAFANCFKNAMTTLNSNGKELFGYHKDLVPNCYKKIEYLLDACQSAWVFGGMGSWNDIWIEDENILNEYKIVSNNLYSSLISTIIQSVNSVI
;
A
#
# COMPACT_ATOMS: atom_id res chain seq x y z
N MET A 1 8.09 3.54 -1.22
CA MET A 1 6.89 2.84 -0.71
C MET A 1 7.18 1.35 -0.53
N ASN A 2 6.64 0.70 0.50
CA ASN A 2 6.99 -0.68 0.85
C ASN A 2 6.25 -1.70 -0.02
N GLY A 3 6.92 -2.82 -0.34
CA GLY A 3 6.40 -3.92 -1.19
C GLY A 3 4.98 -4.40 -0.85
N PRO A 4 4.65 -4.66 0.44
CA PRO A 4 3.31 -5.06 0.83
C PRO A 4 2.21 -4.06 0.48
N ILE A 5 2.50 -2.75 0.52
CA ILE A 5 1.52 -1.70 0.24
C ILE A 5 1.25 -1.64 -1.27
N VAL A 6 2.32 -1.53 -2.06
CA VAL A 6 2.21 -1.41 -3.53
C VAL A 6 1.59 -2.66 -4.16
N LEU A 7 1.84 -3.86 -3.61
CA LEU A 7 1.20 -5.08 -4.08
C LEU A 7 -0.32 -5.07 -3.84
N ASN A 8 -0.78 -4.61 -2.67
CA ASN A 8 -2.21 -4.47 -2.39
C ASN A 8 -2.87 -3.43 -3.29
N ILE A 9 -2.21 -2.28 -3.52
CA ILE A 9 -2.66 -1.25 -4.46
C ILE A 9 -2.84 -1.86 -5.86
N ALA A 10 -1.80 -2.54 -6.37
CA ALA A 10 -1.83 -3.15 -7.70
C ALA A 10 -2.94 -4.20 -7.82
N LEU A 11 -3.12 -5.08 -6.82
CA LEU A 11 -4.19 -6.08 -6.84
C LEU A 11 -5.59 -5.45 -6.89
N CYS A 12 -5.82 -4.35 -6.17
CA CYS A 12 -7.10 -3.64 -6.22
C CYS A 12 -7.34 -3.04 -7.61
N LEU A 13 -6.37 -2.27 -8.12
CA LEU A 13 -6.50 -1.55 -9.38
C LEU A 13 -6.61 -2.50 -10.57
N TYR A 14 -5.73 -3.50 -10.68
CA TYR A 14 -5.80 -4.48 -11.76
C TYR A 14 -7.02 -5.38 -11.64
N GLY A 15 -7.46 -5.73 -10.43
CA GLY A 15 -8.70 -6.46 -10.20
C GLY A 15 -9.93 -5.69 -10.70
N ASN A 16 -10.03 -4.39 -10.41
CA ASN A 16 -11.12 -3.55 -10.91
C ASN A 16 -11.05 -3.33 -12.43
N ALA A 17 -9.86 -3.12 -12.98
CA ALA A 17 -9.69 -2.98 -14.43
C ALA A 17 -10.15 -4.27 -15.14
N PHE A 18 -9.80 -5.44 -14.61
CA PHE A 18 -10.29 -6.72 -15.10
C PHE A 18 -11.83 -6.83 -15.03
N GLN A 19 -12.47 -6.36 -13.94
CA GLN A 19 -13.95 -6.31 -13.85
C GLN A 19 -14.58 -5.42 -14.90
N GLN A 20 -13.89 -4.37 -15.32
CA GLN A 20 -14.33 -3.48 -16.39
C GLN A 20 -14.04 -4.03 -17.79
N ASN A 21 -13.61 -5.31 -17.89
CA ASN A 21 -13.20 -5.98 -19.13
C ASN A 21 -12.01 -5.31 -19.84
N GLU A 22 -11.17 -4.60 -19.08
CA GLU A 22 -9.93 -4.04 -19.62
C GLU A 22 -8.91 -5.15 -19.90
N ILE A 23 -8.14 -4.98 -20.98
CA ILE A 23 -7.05 -5.89 -21.30
C ILE A 23 -5.87 -5.57 -20.38
N ILE A 24 -5.68 -6.40 -19.35
CA ILE A 24 -4.54 -6.30 -18.43
C ILE A 24 -3.45 -7.33 -18.78
N PRO A 25 -2.16 -7.00 -18.61
CA PRO A 25 -1.08 -7.96 -18.76
C PRO A 25 -1.09 -9.02 -17.64
N ASP A 26 -0.29 -10.07 -17.81
CA ASP A 26 -0.04 -11.04 -16.74
C ASP A 26 0.46 -10.33 -15.48
N PHE A 27 -0.17 -10.61 -14.33
CA PHE A 27 0.14 -9.87 -13.12
C PHE A 27 1.61 -9.99 -12.65
N PHE A 28 2.31 -11.09 -12.96
CA PHE A 28 3.73 -11.21 -12.60
C PHE A 28 4.65 -10.36 -13.49
N SER A 29 4.15 -9.76 -14.57
CA SER A 29 4.88 -8.72 -15.29
C SER A 29 4.84 -7.37 -14.57
N ASN A 30 3.95 -7.19 -13.59
CA ASN A 30 3.85 -5.95 -12.83
C ASN A 30 5.06 -5.81 -11.89
N SER A 31 5.65 -4.61 -11.83
CA SER A 31 6.84 -4.34 -11.03
C SER A 31 6.65 -4.55 -9.52
N THR A 32 5.41 -4.52 -9.01
CA THR A 32 5.10 -4.83 -7.61
C THR A 32 5.29 -6.32 -7.28
N ALA A 33 5.25 -7.20 -8.28
CA ALA A 33 5.48 -8.64 -8.16
C ALA A 33 6.91 -9.07 -8.48
N GLN A 34 7.83 -8.14 -8.81
CA GLN A 34 9.16 -8.47 -9.36
C GLN A 34 10.01 -9.41 -8.48
N PHE A 35 9.88 -9.30 -7.15
CA PHE A 35 10.61 -10.15 -6.18
C PHE A 35 9.76 -11.31 -5.65
N CYS A 36 8.52 -11.45 -6.12
CA CYS A 36 7.63 -12.53 -5.73
C CYS A 36 7.86 -13.75 -6.62
N LYS A 37 8.16 -14.89 -5.99
CA LYS A 37 8.16 -16.20 -6.64
C LYS A 37 6.74 -16.74 -6.79
N LYS A 38 5.86 -16.45 -5.84
CA LYS A 38 4.44 -16.82 -5.89
C LYS A 38 3.57 -15.86 -5.09
N ILE A 39 2.31 -15.71 -5.52
CA ILE A 39 1.27 -14.93 -4.86
C ILE A 39 0.00 -15.79 -4.88
N GLU A 40 -0.38 -16.36 -3.75
CA GLU A 40 -1.46 -17.33 -3.63
C GLU A 40 -2.59 -16.79 -2.75
N PHE A 41 -3.79 -17.35 -2.90
CA PHE A 41 -4.95 -16.99 -2.09
C PHE A 41 -5.53 -18.23 -1.43
N SER A 42 -5.84 -18.14 -0.15
CA SER A 42 -6.21 -19.28 0.68
C SER A 42 -7.39 -19.01 1.60
N LEU A 43 -8.10 -20.09 1.91
CA LEU A 43 -9.12 -20.13 2.96
C LEU A 43 -8.62 -20.98 4.11
N ILE A 44 -8.96 -20.55 5.33
CA ILE A 44 -8.81 -21.38 6.51
C ILE A 44 -10.09 -22.21 6.69
N ARG A 45 -9.98 -23.54 6.73
CA ARG A 45 -11.09 -24.45 7.00
C ARG A 45 -10.80 -25.27 8.25
N LYS A 46 -11.82 -25.50 9.08
CA LYS A 46 -11.75 -26.52 10.13
C LYS A 46 -12.08 -27.87 9.49
N SER A 47 -11.15 -28.82 9.62
CA SER A 47 -11.41 -30.22 9.28
C SER A 47 -12.44 -30.83 10.25
N LEU A 48 -13.06 -31.96 9.87
CA LEU A 48 -13.99 -32.71 10.71
C LEU A 48 -13.37 -33.17 12.05
N LEU A 49 -12.03 -33.23 12.11
CA LEU A 49 -11.25 -33.58 13.30
C LEU A 49 -10.80 -32.35 14.12
N GLY A 50 -11.33 -31.17 13.83
CA GLY A 50 -11.04 -29.93 14.55
C GLY A 50 -9.69 -29.27 14.20
N LYS A 51 -8.85 -29.90 13.35
CA LYS A 51 -7.62 -29.29 12.86
C LYS A 51 -7.93 -28.20 11.84
N THR A 52 -7.35 -27.03 12.03
CA THR A 52 -7.38 -25.91 11.09
C THR A 52 -6.44 -26.21 9.92
N GLU A 53 -6.95 -26.24 8.70
CA GLU A 53 -6.18 -26.45 7.48
C GLU A 53 -6.29 -25.24 6.57
N LYS A 54 -5.15 -24.80 6.03
CA LYS A 54 -5.06 -23.76 5.02
C LYS A 54 -5.18 -24.41 3.65
N LYS A 55 -6.20 -24.03 2.88
CA LYS A 55 -6.44 -24.52 1.52
C LYS A 55 -6.21 -23.40 0.52
N ILE A 56 -5.30 -23.61 -0.43
CA ILE A 56 -5.12 -22.72 -1.58
C ILE A 56 -6.35 -22.85 -2.48
N ILE A 57 -6.96 -21.72 -2.83
CA ILE A 57 -8.12 -21.63 -3.74
C ILE A 57 -7.70 -21.01 -5.08
N TYR A 58 -6.77 -20.05 -5.05
CA TYR A 58 -6.22 -19.42 -6.25
C TYR A 58 -4.70 -19.44 -6.17
N GLU A 59 -4.06 -19.98 -7.21
CA GLU A 59 -2.61 -20.23 -7.24
C GLU A 59 -1.81 -18.99 -7.67
N ASN A 60 -2.48 -18.02 -8.30
CA ASN A 60 -1.88 -16.77 -8.77
C ASN A 60 -2.94 -15.65 -8.89
N PRO A 61 -2.52 -14.38 -9.02
CA PRO A 61 -3.43 -13.24 -9.16
C PRO A 61 -4.31 -13.29 -10.41
N ASN A 62 -3.81 -13.78 -11.55
CA ASN A 62 -4.64 -13.90 -12.77
C ASN A 62 -5.81 -14.88 -12.53
N ASN A 63 -5.52 -16.04 -11.93
CA ASN A 63 -6.54 -17.02 -11.53
C ASN A 63 -7.52 -16.46 -10.49
N PHE A 64 -7.05 -15.60 -9.61
CA PHE A 64 -7.88 -14.88 -8.65
C PHE A 64 -8.82 -13.91 -9.37
N PHE A 65 -8.33 -13.10 -10.31
CA PHE A 65 -9.16 -12.20 -11.10
C PHE A 65 -10.19 -12.96 -11.95
N ASP A 66 -9.78 -14.01 -12.66
CA ASP A 66 -10.68 -14.80 -13.51
C ASP A 66 -11.82 -15.44 -12.71
N LYS A 67 -11.50 -16.09 -11.58
CA LYS A 67 -12.46 -16.91 -10.83
C LYS A 67 -13.19 -16.13 -9.75
N LEU A 68 -12.45 -15.36 -8.95
CA LEU A 68 -13.05 -14.55 -7.88
C LEU A 68 -13.72 -13.30 -8.46
N GLY A 69 -13.14 -12.70 -9.51
CA GLY A 69 -13.75 -11.56 -10.18
C GLY A 69 -15.13 -11.87 -10.76
N ALA A 70 -15.35 -13.08 -11.27
CA ALA A 70 -16.70 -13.51 -11.67
C ALA A 70 -17.72 -13.53 -10.51
N LEU A 71 -17.26 -13.53 -9.25
CA LEU A 71 -18.10 -13.52 -8.06
C LEU A 71 -18.20 -12.14 -7.41
N TYR A 72 -17.22 -11.25 -7.60
CA TYR A 72 -17.14 -9.95 -6.93
C TYR A 72 -16.97 -8.82 -7.94
N THR A 73 -17.79 -7.79 -7.82
CA THR A 73 -17.83 -6.69 -8.78
C THR A 73 -16.81 -5.60 -8.49
N GLN A 74 -16.26 -5.55 -7.26
CA GLN A 74 -15.41 -4.45 -6.82
C GLN A 74 -14.30 -4.93 -5.88
N PHE A 75 -13.11 -4.36 -6.04
CA PHE A 75 -11.95 -4.56 -5.17
C PHE A 75 -11.57 -3.23 -4.50
N ASN A 76 -11.53 -3.23 -3.17
CA ASN A 76 -11.22 -2.06 -2.35
C ASN A 76 -9.92 -2.27 -1.57
N LEU A 77 -9.22 -1.18 -1.32
CA LEU A 77 -8.11 -1.14 -0.37
C LEU A 77 -8.65 -0.74 1.00
N TYR A 78 -8.30 -1.52 2.02
CA TYR A 78 -8.65 -1.26 3.42
C TYR A 78 -7.39 -1.20 4.29
N TYR A 79 -7.29 -0.15 5.11
CA TYR A 79 -6.25 0.01 6.11
C TYR A 79 -6.85 -0.16 7.50
N GLU A 80 -6.29 -1.09 8.27
CA GLU A 80 -6.61 -1.27 9.68
C GLU A 80 -5.45 -0.75 10.51
N SER A 81 -5.65 0.36 11.21
CA SER A 81 -4.71 0.85 12.21
C SER A 81 -4.54 -0.20 13.31
N ILE A 82 -3.29 -0.52 13.63
CA ILE A 82 -2.91 -1.36 14.76
C ILE A 82 -2.42 -0.43 15.86
N ASN A 83 -3.33 -0.05 16.75
CA ASN A 83 -2.92 0.56 18.02
C ASN A 83 -2.16 -0.50 18.83
N LYS A 84 -0.82 -0.44 18.79
CA LYS A 84 -0.01 -1.25 19.68
C LYS A 84 -0.03 -0.58 21.06
N ASN A 85 -0.41 -1.35 22.08
CA ASN A 85 -0.34 -0.94 23.48
C ASN A 85 1.10 -0.76 24.00
N ASP A 86 2.12 -0.77 23.12
CA ASP A 86 3.54 -0.67 23.46
C ASP A 86 4.09 0.76 23.35
N GLY A 87 3.26 1.73 22.93
CA GLY A 87 3.62 3.15 22.86
C GLY A 87 4.46 3.54 21.63
N LEU A 88 4.71 2.62 20.70
CA LEU A 88 5.36 2.94 19.42
C LEU A 88 4.34 3.48 18.42
N GLU A 89 4.57 4.69 17.91
CA GLU A 89 3.78 5.27 16.81
C GLU A 89 3.83 4.33 15.58
N GLU A 90 2.70 4.09 14.91
CA GLU A 90 2.62 3.13 13.80
C GLU A 90 3.67 3.36 12.73
N ARG A 91 3.89 4.64 12.36
CA ARG A 91 4.89 5.05 11.37
C ARG A 91 6.29 4.53 11.67
N MET A 92 6.65 4.43 12.96
CA MET A 92 7.97 3.96 13.41
C MET A 92 8.18 2.48 13.09
N SER A 93 7.08 1.72 13.01
CA SER A 93 7.14 0.30 12.68
C SER A 93 6.89 -0.01 11.21
N ALA A 94 6.48 0.96 10.38
CA ALA A 94 6.08 0.75 8.99
C ALA A 94 7.18 0.12 8.10
N GLY A 95 8.45 0.23 8.50
CA GLY A 95 9.59 -0.39 7.82
C GLY A 95 9.80 -1.88 8.09
N PHE A 96 9.14 -2.45 9.11
CA PHE A 96 9.27 -3.86 9.48
C PHE A 96 8.20 -4.72 8.80
N ILE A 97 8.52 -6.00 8.58
CA ILE A 97 7.53 -6.99 8.13
C ILE A 97 6.42 -7.08 9.18
N GLY A 98 5.19 -6.76 8.78
CA GLY A 98 4.02 -6.74 9.68
C GLY A 98 3.98 -5.54 10.64
N GLY A 99 4.83 -4.53 10.45
CA GLY A 99 4.74 -3.25 11.15
C GLY A 99 3.95 -2.19 10.34
N GLY A 100 3.66 -1.06 10.97
CA GLY A 100 2.61 -0.14 10.54
C GLY A 100 1.21 -0.71 10.80
N GLY A 101 0.20 -0.19 10.10
CA GLY A 101 -1.12 -0.80 10.06
C GLY A 101 -1.23 -1.91 9.01
N LYS A 102 -2.33 -2.66 9.03
CA LYS A 102 -2.59 -3.74 8.08
C LYS A 102 -3.23 -3.19 6.81
N TRP A 103 -2.59 -3.47 5.68
CA TRP A 103 -3.15 -3.24 4.35
C TRP A 103 -3.82 -4.50 3.86
N ASN A 104 -5.13 -4.42 3.62
CA ASN A 104 -5.96 -5.53 3.22
C ASN A 104 -6.60 -5.26 1.86
N LEU A 105 -6.71 -6.33 1.08
CA LEU A 105 -7.53 -6.37 -0.13
C LEU A 105 -8.95 -6.76 0.27
N VAL A 106 -9.94 -5.98 -0.15
CA VAL A 106 -11.35 -6.29 0.04
C VAL A 106 -11.96 -6.61 -1.30
N SER A 107 -12.69 -7.72 -1.41
CA SER A 107 -13.51 -8.03 -2.59
C SER A 107 -14.99 -8.00 -2.19
N LYS A 108 -15.84 -7.27 -2.93
CA LYS A 108 -17.25 -7.09 -2.60
C LYS A 108 -18.20 -7.22 -3.81
N ASN A 109 -19.40 -7.70 -3.53
CA ASN A 109 -20.58 -7.64 -4.40
C ASN A 109 -21.79 -7.18 -3.55
N GLU A 110 -22.99 -7.17 -4.12
CA GLU A 110 -24.20 -6.74 -3.40
C GLU A 110 -24.53 -7.56 -2.14
N LYS A 111 -24.03 -8.79 -2.01
CA LYS A 111 -24.44 -9.77 -0.99
C LYS A 111 -23.33 -10.24 -0.07
N ASP A 112 -22.08 -10.06 -0.47
CA ASP A 112 -20.92 -10.61 0.22
C ASP A 112 -19.71 -9.67 0.14
N THR A 113 -18.89 -9.74 1.17
CA THR A 113 -17.63 -9.02 1.30
C THR A 113 -16.60 -9.97 1.86
N SER A 114 -15.39 -9.97 1.31
CA SER A 114 -14.26 -10.75 1.81
C SER A 114 -13.07 -9.84 2.05
N VAL A 115 -12.49 -9.94 3.25
CA VAL A 115 -11.22 -9.28 3.59
C VAL A 115 -10.09 -10.28 3.44
N TRP A 116 -9.08 -9.92 2.65
CA TRP A 116 -7.91 -10.72 2.35
C TRP A 116 -6.66 -10.06 2.91
N THR A 117 -5.99 -10.73 3.84
CA THR A 117 -4.77 -10.23 4.49
C THR A 117 -3.56 -10.98 3.93
N ALA A 118 -2.52 -10.24 3.54
CA ALA A 118 -1.29 -10.80 3.00
C ALA A 118 -0.35 -11.29 4.10
N PHE A 119 0.21 -12.48 3.93
CA PHE A 119 1.29 -13.04 4.73
C PHE A 119 2.50 -13.25 3.84
N TRP A 120 3.65 -12.69 4.23
CA TRP A 120 4.88 -12.68 3.44
C TRP A 120 5.92 -13.58 4.09
N ASP A 121 6.46 -14.51 3.31
CA ASP A 121 7.51 -15.43 3.74
C ASP A 121 8.68 -15.42 2.75
N VAL A 122 9.91 -15.52 3.26
CA VAL A 122 11.08 -15.82 2.42
C VAL A 122 11.05 -17.32 2.10
N ILE A 123 10.79 -17.67 0.85
CA ILE A 123 10.65 -19.08 0.42
C ILE A 123 11.82 -19.57 -0.44
N ASP A 124 12.67 -18.67 -0.93
CA ASP A 124 13.80 -19.01 -1.80
C ASP A 124 14.89 -17.92 -1.75
N GLN A 125 15.59 -17.80 -0.62
CA GLN A 125 16.57 -16.74 -0.38
C GLN A 125 17.69 -16.68 -1.44
N ASN A 126 18.05 -17.81 -2.03
CA ASN A 126 19.15 -17.94 -2.99
C ASN A 126 18.68 -17.94 -4.46
N ASN A 127 17.43 -17.52 -4.72
CA ASN A 127 16.91 -17.48 -6.07
C ASN A 127 17.77 -16.57 -6.97
N PRO A 128 18.32 -17.05 -8.10
CA PRO A 128 19.23 -16.26 -8.94
C PRO A 128 18.55 -15.02 -9.54
N ASN A 129 17.22 -15.04 -9.68
CA ASN A 129 16.44 -13.92 -10.20
C ASN A 129 15.89 -13.03 -9.08
N LYS A 130 16.37 -13.19 -7.83
CA LYS A 130 15.92 -12.44 -6.64
C LYS A 130 14.42 -12.60 -6.33
N LYS A 131 13.76 -13.63 -6.90
CA LYS A 131 12.39 -14.01 -6.57
C LYS A 131 12.37 -14.79 -5.26
N ILE A 132 12.53 -14.08 -4.15
CA ILE A 132 12.71 -14.67 -2.82
C ILE A 132 11.41 -14.81 -2.03
N TRP A 133 10.39 -14.01 -2.38
CA TRP A 133 9.16 -13.88 -1.60
C TRP A 133 8.07 -14.83 -2.05
N GLY A 134 7.40 -15.45 -1.07
CA GLY A 134 6.09 -16.06 -1.23
C GLY A 134 5.07 -15.21 -0.51
N VAL A 135 4.01 -14.82 -1.21
CA VAL A 135 2.90 -14.06 -0.63
C VAL A 135 1.66 -14.94 -0.59
N ASN A 136 0.99 -15.00 0.55
CA ASN A 136 -0.28 -15.69 0.67
C ASN A 136 -1.35 -14.78 1.27
N TYR A 137 -2.39 -14.52 0.49
CA TYR A 137 -3.58 -13.81 0.91
C TYR A 137 -4.56 -14.78 1.57
N ILE A 138 -4.81 -14.61 2.85
CA ILE A 138 -5.79 -15.42 3.59
C ILE A 138 -7.06 -14.61 3.76
N LYS A 139 -8.22 -15.21 3.48
CA LYS A 139 -9.51 -14.62 3.85
C LYS A 139 -9.64 -14.59 5.38
N THR A 140 -9.61 -13.41 5.97
CA THR A 140 -9.59 -13.19 7.43
C THR A 140 -10.93 -12.71 7.98
N GLY A 141 -11.82 -12.19 7.13
CA GLY A 141 -13.12 -11.69 7.56
C GLY A 141 -14.12 -11.52 6.42
N ASN A 142 -15.36 -11.21 6.79
CA ASN A 142 -16.45 -10.88 5.87
C ASN A 142 -16.97 -9.43 6.04
N GLN A 143 -16.36 -8.66 6.94
CA GLN A 143 -16.75 -7.30 7.27
C GLN A 143 -15.48 -6.48 7.51
N TYR A 144 -15.57 -5.20 7.19
CA TYR A 144 -14.54 -4.20 7.49
C TYR A 144 -15.24 -2.87 7.79
N LEU A 145 -14.56 -1.99 8.51
CA LEU A 145 -15.01 -0.61 8.65
C LEU A 145 -14.63 0.13 7.37
N CYS A 146 -15.64 0.57 6.61
CA CYS A 146 -15.36 1.42 5.46
C CYS A 146 -14.65 2.67 5.96
N ASN A 147 -13.57 3.06 5.26
CA ASN A 147 -12.97 4.35 5.53
C ASN A 147 -13.99 5.43 5.16
N GLU A 148 -14.09 6.46 5.99
CA GLU A 148 -14.92 7.62 5.68
C GLU A 148 -14.37 8.31 4.42
N ASP A 149 -15.26 8.72 3.53
CA ASP A 149 -14.88 9.54 2.39
C ASP A 149 -14.36 10.89 2.92
N ASP A 150 -13.15 11.26 2.54
CA ASP A 150 -12.53 12.54 2.88
C ASP A 150 -12.33 13.30 1.58
N ASP A 151 -13.21 14.26 1.26
CA ASP A 151 -13.09 15.07 0.04
C ASP A 151 -11.86 15.99 0.03
N ASN A 152 -11.23 16.21 1.17
CA ASN A 152 -10.08 17.11 1.32
C ASN A 152 -8.73 16.38 1.36
N TYR A 153 -8.70 15.06 1.13
CA TYR A 153 -7.50 14.24 1.24
C TYR A 153 -6.30 14.77 0.44
N ILE A 154 -6.55 15.30 -0.77
CA ILE A 154 -5.50 15.86 -1.64
C ILE A 154 -4.89 17.12 -1.00
N ASN A 155 -5.73 18.02 -0.49
CA ASN A 155 -5.28 19.25 0.17
C ASN A 155 -4.54 18.93 1.47
N ASN A 156 -5.05 17.98 2.26
CA ASN A 156 -4.41 17.51 3.49
C ASN A 156 -3.03 16.90 3.22
N PHE A 157 -2.89 16.17 2.11
CA PHE A 157 -1.61 15.61 1.69
C PHE A 157 -0.64 16.68 1.21
N TYR A 158 -1.09 17.63 0.41
CA TYR A 158 -0.25 18.73 -0.06
C TYR A 158 0.26 19.58 1.13
N SER A 159 -0.62 19.96 2.06
CA SER A 159 -0.23 20.70 3.27
C SER A 159 0.78 19.93 4.11
N ALA A 160 0.58 18.63 4.32
CA ALA A 160 1.54 17.80 5.07
C ALA A 160 2.91 17.70 4.36
N LEU A 161 2.94 17.70 3.02
CA LEU A 161 4.18 17.75 2.24
C LEU A 161 4.91 19.08 2.40
N GLU A 162 4.20 20.20 2.40
CA GLU A 162 4.80 21.52 2.63
C GLU A 162 5.40 21.64 4.03
N GLU A 163 4.67 21.19 5.06
CA GLU A 163 5.14 21.18 6.45
C GLU A 163 6.44 20.40 6.61
N ILE A 164 6.47 19.15 6.15
CA ILE A 164 7.64 18.29 6.31
C ILE A 164 8.80 18.72 5.41
N TYR A 165 8.52 19.23 4.20
CA TYR A 165 9.55 19.83 3.35
C TYR A 165 10.21 21.03 4.04
N ASN A 166 9.42 21.97 4.57
CA ASN A 166 9.95 23.13 5.29
C ASN A 166 10.78 22.70 6.51
N PHE A 167 10.36 21.66 7.23
CA PHE A 167 11.15 21.06 8.32
C PHE A 167 12.51 20.53 7.81
N THR A 168 12.54 19.80 6.69
CA THR A 168 13.82 19.30 6.12
C THR A 168 14.76 20.42 5.67
N ILE A 169 14.22 21.52 5.12
CA ILE A 169 15.02 22.69 4.73
C ILE A 169 15.66 23.34 5.96
N LYS A 170 14.92 23.54 7.05
CA LYS A 170 15.48 24.07 8.32
C LYS A 170 16.61 23.19 8.86
N LYS A 171 16.53 21.87 8.65
CA LYS A 171 17.51 20.87 9.11
C LYS A 171 18.67 20.65 8.13
N ASN A 172 18.65 21.31 6.96
CA ASN A 172 19.62 21.13 5.87
C ASN A 172 19.71 19.66 5.36
N ASP A 173 18.58 18.94 5.39
CA ASP A 173 18.50 17.56 4.92
C ASP A 173 18.04 17.50 3.46
N SER A 174 19.01 17.60 2.56
CA SER A 174 18.74 17.66 1.11
C SER A 174 18.16 16.36 0.53
N ALA A 175 18.40 15.21 1.16
CA ALA A 175 17.97 13.92 0.62
C ALA A 175 16.46 13.74 0.77
N PHE A 176 15.92 13.92 1.98
CA PHE A 176 14.47 13.83 2.21
C PHE A 176 13.71 15.03 1.63
N ALA A 177 14.31 16.23 1.64
CA ALA A 177 13.72 17.39 0.98
C ALA A 177 13.39 17.12 -0.50
N ASN A 178 14.26 16.39 -1.20
CA ASN A 178 14.03 16.01 -2.60
C ASN A 178 12.85 15.04 -2.78
N CYS A 179 12.64 14.10 -1.86
CA CYS A 179 11.49 13.19 -1.88
C CYS A 179 10.17 13.98 -1.84
N PHE A 180 10.05 14.91 -0.90
CA PHE A 180 8.85 15.73 -0.74
C PHE A 180 8.67 16.73 -1.88
N LYS A 181 9.77 17.32 -2.37
CA LYS A 181 9.75 18.19 -3.55
C LYS A 181 9.26 17.46 -4.79
N ASN A 182 9.74 16.24 -5.05
CA ASN A 182 9.28 15.44 -6.18
C ASN A 182 7.78 15.12 -6.10
N ALA A 183 7.27 14.81 -4.91
CA ALA A 183 5.84 14.61 -4.69
C ALA A 183 5.04 15.89 -4.98
N MET A 184 5.47 17.05 -4.46
CA MET A 184 4.84 18.34 -4.76
C MET A 184 4.90 18.70 -6.26
N THR A 185 6.03 18.46 -6.94
CA THR A 185 6.16 18.65 -8.39
C THR A 185 5.17 17.77 -9.16
N THR A 186 4.99 16.52 -8.74
CA THR A 186 4.01 15.61 -9.33
C THR A 186 2.59 16.15 -9.22
N LEU A 187 2.20 16.60 -8.02
CA LEU A 187 0.89 17.20 -7.76
C LEU A 187 0.69 18.51 -8.55
N ASN A 188 1.65 19.44 -8.48
CA ASN A 188 1.57 20.75 -9.14
C ASN A 188 1.59 20.67 -10.67
N SER A 189 2.24 19.65 -11.23
CA SER A 189 2.28 19.41 -12.67
C SER A 189 1.08 18.60 -13.19
N ASN A 190 0.15 18.18 -12.31
CA ASN A 190 -0.94 17.26 -12.62
C ASN A 190 -0.44 16.00 -13.34
N GLY A 191 0.65 15.41 -12.85
CA GLY A 191 1.22 14.17 -13.39
C GLY A 191 1.99 14.29 -14.70
N LYS A 192 2.35 15.52 -15.15
CA LYS A 192 3.28 15.69 -16.28
C LYS A 192 4.71 15.28 -15.91
N GLU A 193 5.08 15.43 -14.64
CA GLU A 193 6.36 15.00 -14.09
C GLU A 193 6.12 13.92 -13.03
N LEU A 194 6.64 12.71 -13.27
CA LEU A 194 6.41 11.52 -12.43
C LEU A 194 7.74 10.96 -11.92
N PHE A 195 7.86 10.74 -10.62
CA PHE A 195 9.12 10.33 -9.95
C PHE A 195 9.03 8.99 -9.21
N GLY A 196 7.84 8.41 -9.08
CA GLY A 196 7.60 7.12 -8.42
C GLY A 196 8.35 5.96 -9.07
N TYR A 197 8.62 4.91 -8.30
CA TYR A 197 9.40 3.75 -8.76
C TYR A 197 8.57 2.79 -9.62
N HIS A 198 7.35 2.46 -9.19
CA HIS A 198 6.44 1.55 -9.90
C HIS A 198 5.65 2.31 -10.96
N LYS A 199 6.19 2.37 -12.18
CA LYS A 199 5.57 3.08 -13.32
C LYS A 199 4.37 2.35 -13.94
N ASP A 200 4.16 1.09 -13.58
CA ASP A 200 3.04 0.24 -14.00
C ASP A 200 2.07 -0.04 -12.84
N LEU A 201 2.14 0.73 -11.75
CA LEU A 201 1.27 0.55 -10.58
C LEU A 201 -0.21 0.75 -10.93
N VAL A 202 -0.50 1.69 -11.84
CA VAL A 202 -1.85 2.09 -12.23
C VAL A 202 -2.14 1.61 -13.65
N PRO A 203 -3.19 0.81 -13.88
CA PRO A 203 -3.65 0.46 -15.23
C PRO A 203 -4.01 1.70 -16.06
N ASN A 204 -3.85 1.61 -17.39
CA ASN A 204 -4.09 2.74 -18.30
C ASN A 204 -5.50 3.37 -18.19
N CYS A 205 -6.53 2.56 -17.93
CA CYS A 205 -7.90 3.03 -17.74
C CYS A 205 -8.08 3.95 -16.52
N TYR A 206 -7.15 3.92 -15.56
CA TYR A 206 -7.19 4.72 -14.33
C TYR A 206 -6.12 5.81 -14.27
N LYS A 207 -5.60 6.24 -15.42
CA LYS A 207 -4.55 7.25 -15.51
C LYS A 207 -4.84 8.55 -14.74
N LYS A 208 -6.13 8.89 -14.54
CA LYS A 208 -6.57 10.06 -13.77
C LYS A 208 -6.07 10.08 -12.31
N ILE A 209 -5.77 8.93 -11.70
CA ILE A 209 -5.26 8.84 -10.32
C ILE A 209 -3.74 8.54 -10.25
N GLU A 210 -3.08 8.37 -11.39
CA GLU A 210 -1.66 7.96 -11.46
C GLU A 210 -0.75 8.93 -10.69
N TYR A 211 -0.96 10.23 -10.89
CA TYR A 211 -0.15 11.27 -10.27
C TYR A 211 -0.26 11.28 -8.73
N LEU A 212 -1.42 10.94 -8.16
CA LEU A 212 -1.61 10.85 -6.71
C LEU A 212 -0.77 9.71 -6.14
N LEU A 213 -0.83 8.53 -6.76
CA LEU A 213 -0.07 7.37 -6.32
C LEU A 213 1.44 7.51 -6.59
N ASP A 214 1.84 8.20 -7.66
CA ASP A 214 3.25 8.55 -7.92
C ASP A 214 3.80 9.53 -6.86
N ALA A 215 3.02 10.55 -6.49
CA ALA A 215 3.36 11.46 -5.40
C ALA A 215 3.49 10.72 -4.06
N CYS A 216 2.55 9.81 -3.74
CA CYS A 216 2.64 8.98 -2.53
C CYS A 216 3.88 8.08 -2.54
N GLN A 217 4.26 7.51 -3.70
CA GLN A 217 5.49 6.71 -3.81
C GLN A 217 6.73 7.52 -3.51
N SER A 218 6.79 8.75 -4.04
CA SER A 218 7.91 9.68 -3.89
C SER A 218 8.07 10.18 -2.45
N ALA A 219 6.96 10.44 -1.76
CA ALA A 219 6.94 10.93 -0.38
C ALA A 219 7.02 9.83 0.69
N TRP A 220 6.93 8.55 0.31
CA TRP A 220 7.00 7.45 1.27
C TRP A 220 8.43 7.22 1.77
N VAL A 221 8.73 7.80 2.93
CA VAL A 221 10.04 7.74 3.59
C VAL A 221 10.07 6.84 4.84
N PHE A 222 8.96 6.15 5.14
CA PHE A 222 8.80 5.27 6.31
C PHE A 222 9.18 3.83 5.96
N GLY A 223 10.45 3.46 6.19
CA GLY A 223 11.07 2.23 5.68
C GLY A 223 12.11 1.61 6.62
N GLY A 224 12.95 0.74 6.07
CA GLY A 224 14.03 0.08 6.81
C GLY A 224 15.23 1.00 7.11
N MET A 225 16.38 0.41 7.45
CA MET A 225 17.58 1.16 7.89
C MET A 225 17.98 2.31 6.93
N GLY A 226 18.22 3.49 7.50
CA GLY A 226 18.47 4.74 6.79
C GLY A 226 17.19 5.50 6.40
N SER A 227 16.04 5.12 6.95
CA SER A 227 14.77 5.80 6.69
C SER A 227 14.61 7.06 7.52
N TRP A 228 13.54 7.81 7.24
CA TRP A 228 13.13 8.96 8.02
C TRP A 228 12.99 8.64 9.51
N ASN A 229 12.60 7.42 9.85
CA ASN A 229 12.42 6.98 11.23
C ASN A 229 13.73 6.80 12.00
N ASP A 230 14.88 6.74 11.32
CA ASP A 230 16.19 6.53 11.93
C ASP A 230 16.89 7.85 12.31
N ILE A 231 16.23 9.00 12.11
CA ILE A 231 16.79 10.31 12.45
C ILE A 231 16.85 10.48 13.98
N TRP A 232 18.05 10.78 14.48
CA TRP A 232 18.28 11.15 15.88
C TRP A 232 18.17 12.66 16.09
N ILE A 233 17.37 13.08 17.07
CA ILE A 233 17.15 14.49 17.41
C ILE A 233 17.26 14.67 18.92
N GLU A 234 18.26 15.44 19.37
CA GLU A 234 18.51 15.70 20.79
C GLU A 234 17.64 16.84 21.36
N ASP A 235 17.40 17.88 20.57
CA ASP A 235 16.57 19.02 20.98
C ASP A 235 15.08 18.62 21.04
N GLU A 236 14.48 18.76 22.23
CA GLU A 236 13.09 18.34 22.48
C GLU A 236 12.06 19.09 21.63
N ASN A 237 12.28 20.38 21.35
CA ASN A 237 11.36 21.17 20.53
C ASN A 237 11.42 20.71 19.08
N ILE A 238 12.62 20.47 18.55
CA ILE A 238 12.82 19.95 17.20
C ILE A 238 12.27 18.51 17.11
N LEU A 239 12.43 17.70 18.16
CA LEU A 239 11.88 16.35 18.22
C LEU A 239 10.35 16.36 18.18
N ASN A 240 9.71 17.31 18.87
CA ASN A 240 8.26 17.48 18.83
C ASN A 240 7.78 17.96 17.45
N GLU A 241 8.45 18.94 16.83
CA GLU A 241 8.15 19.37 15.45
C GLU A 241 8.27 18.18 14.47
N TYR A 242 9.38 17.42 14.57
CA TYR A 242 9.59 16.20 13.79
C TYR A 242 8.45 15.20 13.94
N LYS A 243 8.01 14.88 15.16
CA LYS A 243 6.90 13.95 15.40
C LYS A 243 5.62 14.43 14.75
N ILE A 244 5.28 15.71 14.89
CA ILE A 244 4.07 16.31 14.32
C ILE A 244 4.09 16.19 12.79
N VAL A 245 5.12 16.71 12.12
CA VAL A 245 5.17 16.70 10.65
C VAL A 245 5.25 15.27 10.09
N SER A 246 5.89 14.35 10.81
CA SER A 246 5.97 12.94 10.42
C SER A 246 4.61 12.24 10.52
N ASN A 247 3.88 12.46 11.62
CA ASN A 247 2.56 11.87 11.85
C ASN A 247 1.51 12.44 10.89
N ASN A 248 1.58 13.74 10.60
CA ASN A 248 0.74 14.40 9.59
C ASN A 248 0.98 13.79 8.21
N LEU A 249 2.24 13.68 7.78
CA LEU A 249 2.57 13.08 6.49
C LEU A 249 2.11 11.61 6.42
N TYR A 250 2.40 10.80 7.45
CA TYR A 250 2.04 9.39 7.46
C TYR A 250 0.53 9.18 7.33
N SER A 251 -0.26 9.92 8.11
CA SER A 251 -1.72 9.84 8.09
C SER A 251 -2.29 10.32 6.75
N SER A 252 -1.81 11.44 6.21
CA SER A 252 -2.26 11.96 4.91
C SER A 252 -1.87 11.05 3.74
N LEU A 253 -0.71 10.38 3.80
CA LEU A 253 -0.32 9.37 2.81
C LEU A 253 -1.28 8.18 2.82
N ILE A 254 -1.62 7.66 4.00
CA ILE A 254 -2.56 6.54 4.14
C ILE A 254 -3.91 6.93 3.55
N SER A 255 -4.47 8.07 3.96
CA SER A 255 -5.73 8.58 3.45
C SER A 255 -5.69 8.72 1.92
N THR A 256 -4.66 9.37 1.39
CA THR A 256 -4.54 9.60 -0.06
C THR A 256 -4.45 8.31 -0.86
N ILE A 257 -3.68 7.33 -0.39
CA ILE A 257 -3.57 6.02 -1.05
C ILE A 257 -4.94 5.33 -1.08
N ILE A 258 -5.65 5.28 0.05
CA ILE A 258 -6.96 4.63 0.16
C ILE A 258 -7.98 5.31 -0.75
N GLN A 259 -8.13 6.64 -0.64
CA GLN A 259 -9.11 7.39 -1.41
C GLN A 259 -8.84 7.30 -2.90
N SER A 260 -7.58 7.42 -3.32
CA SER A 260 -7.19 7.30 -4.73
C SER A 260 -7.57 5.92 -5.28
N VAL A 261 -7.20 4.84 -4.58
CA VAL A 261 -7.47 3.47 -5.04
C VAL A 261 -8.96 3.13 -5.02
N ASN A 262 -9.71 3.62 -4.03
CA ASN A 262 -11.13 3.32 -3.92
C ASN A 262 -12.00 4.18 -4.84
N SER A 263 -11.47 5.26 -5.43
CA SER A 263 -12.20 6.16 -6.34
C SER A 263 -12.36 5.66 -7.79
N VAL A 264 -11.75 4.52 -8.15
CA VAL A 264 -11.84 3.94 -9.51
C VAL A 264 -13.03 2.99 -9.70
N ILE A 265 -13.79 2.81 -8.63
CA ILE A 265 -14.86 1.82 -8.46
C ILE A 265 -16.20 2.35 -8.98
#